data_AF-A0A2S7TWK3-F1
#
_entry.id   AF-A0A2S7TWK3-F1
#
_cell.length_a   1.000
_cell.length_b   1.000
_cell.length_c   1.000
_cell.angle_alpha   90.00
_cell.angle_beta   90.00
_cell.angle_gamma   90.00
#
_symmetry.space_group_name_H-M   'P 1'
#
loop_
_entity.id
_entity.type
_entity.pdbx_description
1 polymer ?
#
loop_
_entity_poly.entity_id
_entity_poly.type
_entity_poly.pdbx_seq_one_letter_code
_entity_poly.pdbx_strand_id
1 'polypeptide(L)'
;MHLTPFRWIWVLFLLPWVSSCTTPPQRDFADTLSMFEELRQQYDVPYSRMGFQKSPLFAFAKGKTQIVIDEAFSEGLSDTALRYVFVHELVHLKYDDPRVGMTC
;
A
#
# COMPACT_ATOMS: atom_id res chain seq x y z
N MET A 1 -4.39 -37.95 -59.34
CA MET A 1 -4.09 -37.56 -57.95
C MET A 1 -4.61 -36.15 -57.75
N HIS A 2 -5.69 -36.00 -56.99
CA HIS A 2 -6.37 -34.72 -56.74
C HIS A 2 -5.60 -33.91 -55.70
N LEU A 3 -5.14 -32.72 -56.06
CA LEU A 3 -4.60 -31.73 -55.12
C LEU A 3 -5.76 -30.89 -54.57
N THR A 4 -6.01 -30.97 -53.27
CA THR A 4 -6.92 -30.06 -52.56
C THR A 4 -6.18 -28.80 -52.12
N PRO A 5 -6.81 -27.61 -52.17
CA PRO A 5 -6.19 -26.40 -51.67
C PRO A 5 -6.22 -26.38 -50.13
N PHE A 6 -5.09 -25.98 -49.57
CA PHE A 6 -4.87 -25.67 -48.16
C PHE A 6 -6.00 -24.82 -47.56
N ARG A 7 -6.76 -25.38 -46.62
CA ARG A 7 -7.64 -24.65 -45.71
C ARG A 7 -6.80 -24.14 -44.54
N TRP A 8 -6.09 -23.04 -44.72
CA TRP A 8 -5.90 -22.12 -43.61
C TRP A 8 -7.25 -21.49 -43.33
N ILE A 9 -7.58 -21.25 -42.06
CA ILE A 9 -8.69 -20.45 -41.52
C ILE A 9 -9.46 -21.23 -40.43
N TRP A 10 -9.38 -20.66 -39.22
CA TRP A 10 -10.12 -20.93 -37.97
C TRP A 10 -9.56 -22.00 -37.01
N VAL A 11 -8.30 -21.85 -36.59
CA VAL A 11 -7.94 -22.16 -35.18
C VAL A 11 -7.69 -20.84 -34.45
N LEU A 12 -8.75 -20.04 -34.34
CA LEU A 12 -8.83 -18.87 -33.48
C LEU A 12 -10.17 -18.95 -32.74
N PHE A 13 -10.47 -20.15 -32.21
CA PHE A 13 -11.57 -20.34 -31.29
C PHE A 13 -11.06 -20.13 -29.87
N LEU A 14 -11.31 -18.92 -29.37
CA LEU A 14 -11.80 -18.66 -28.02
C LEU A 14 -10.96 -19.25 -26.87
N LEU A 15 -9.76 -18.69 -26.66
CA LEU A 15 -9.36 -18.46 -25.28
C LEU A 15 -10.20 -17.27 -24.81
N PRO A 16 -11.06 -17.39 -23.79
CA PRO A 16 -11.47 -16.21 -23.07
C PRO A 16 -10.19 -15.68 -22.44
N TRP A 17 -9.63 -14.64 -23.05
CA TRP A 17 -8.76 -13.71 -22.36
C TRP A 17 -9.66 -12.99 -21.37
N VAL A 18 -10.12 -13.70 -20.34
CA VAL A 18 -10.34 -13.09 -19.06
C VAL A 18 -8.96 -12.60 -18.68
N SER A 19 -8.68 -11.35 -19.05
CA SER A 19 -7.88 -10.49 -18.21
C SER A 19 -8.52 -10.60 -16.85
N SER A 20 -8.06 -11.55 -16.05
CA SER A 20 -8.14 -11.47 -14.62
C SER A 20 -7.39 -10.18 -14.29
N CYS A 21 -8.08 -9.05 -14.36
CA CYS A 21 -7.88 -7.99 -13.39
C CYS A 21 -8.23 -8.64 -12.05
N THR A 22 -7.33 -9.49 -11.55
CA THR A 22 -7.22 -9.71 -10.12
C THR A 22 -6.94 -8.32 -9.60
N THR A 23 -7.98 -7.70 -9.04
CA THR A 23 -7.84 -6.55 -8.18
C THR A 23 -6.64 -6.87 -7.28
N PRO A 24 -5.58 -6.05 -7.29
CA PRO A 24 -4.43 -6.31 -6.43
C PRO A 24 -4.96 -6.56 -5.01
N PRO A 25 -4.42 -7.56 -4.28
CA PRO A 25 -4.92 -7.90 -2.97
C PRO A 25 -4.96 -6.63 -2.13
N GLN A 26 -6.16 -6.25 -1.69
CA GLN A 26 -6.36 -5.10 -0.83
C GLN A 26 -5.63 -5.40 0.48
N ARG A 27 -4.67 -4.56 0.87
CA ARG A 27 -3.89 -4.78 2.10
C ARG A 27 -4.84 -4.65 3.29
N ASP A 28 -4.81 -5.63 4.20
CA ASP A 28 -5.63 -5.60 5.40
C ASP A 28 -5.14 -4.49 6.35
N PHE A 29 -6.10 -3.80 6.96
CA PHE A 29 -5.88 -2.87 8.07
C PHE A 29 -5.12 -3.56 9.21
N ALA A 30 -5.47 -4.80 9.54
CA ALA A 30 -4.84 -5.55 10.62
C ALA A 30 -3.35 -5.79 10.36
N ASP A 31 -2.98 -6.14 9.13
CA ASP A 31 -1.59 -6.33 8.72
C ASP A 31 -0.79 -5.03 8.80
N THR A 32 -1.41 -3.94 8.33
CA THR A 32 -0.80 -2.60 8.37
C THR A 32 -0.56 -2.12 9.80
N LEU A 33 -1.54 -2.31 10.69
CA LEU A 33 -1.41 -1.97 12.11
C LEU A 33 -0.36 -2.84 12.80
N SER A 34 -0.29 -4.13 12.46
CA SER A 34 0.69 -5.05 13.03
C SER A 34 2.12 -4.67 12.64
N MET A 35 2.33 -4.31 11.36
CA MET A 35 3.61 -3.78 10.88
C MET A 35 4.00 -2.48 11.60
N PHE A 36 3.05 -1.57 11.79
CA PHE A 36 3.29 -0.33 12.54
C PHE A 36 3.71 -0.61 13.99
N GLU A 37 3.01 -1.49 14.71
CA GLU A 37 3.34 -1.82 16.10
C GLU A 37 4.69 -2.54 16.23
N GLU A 38 5.01 -3.47 15.32
CA GLU A 38 6.32 -4.12 15.23
C GLU A 38 7.44 -3.07 15.14
N LEU A 39 7.31 -2.13 14.20
CA LEU A 39 8.30 -1.08 13.99
C LEU A 39 8.35 -0.10 15.17
N ARG A 40 7.20 0.31 15.73
CA ARG A 40 7.15 1.21 16.89
C ARG A 40 7.93 0.62 18.07
N GLN A 41 7.76 -0.67 18.34
CA GLN A 41 8.49 -1.39 19.39
C GLN A 41 9.97 -1.51 19.04
N GLN A 42 10.31 -1.89 17.81
CA GLN A 42 11.70 -2.02 17.35
C GLN A 42 12.49 -0.73 17.51
N TYR A 43 11.86 0.42 17.25
CA TYR A 43 12.51 1.74 17.32
C TYR A 43 12.34 2.43 18.68
N ASP A 44 11.78 1.75 19.69
CA ASP A 44 11.57 2.26 21.04
C ASP A 44 10.84 3.62 21.05
N VAL A 45 9.77 3.72 20.26
CA VAL A 45 8.92 4.90 20.22
C VAL A 45 7.82 4.75 21.28
N PRO A 46 7.60 5.76 22.16
CA PRO A 46 6.52 5.76 23.13
C PRO A 46 5.14 5.50 22.49
N TYR A 47 4.15 5.12 23.31
CA TYR A 47 2.82 4.76 22.83
C TYR A 47 2.30 5.76 21.78
N SER A 48 2.05 5.23 20.58
CA SER A 48 1.67 6.00 19.41
C SER A 48 0.48 5.33 18.75
N ARG A 49 -0.55 6.10 18.40
CA ARG A 49 -1.77 5.61 17.75
C ARG A 49 -1.62 5.71 16.25
N MET A 50 -2.16 4.73 15.53
CA MET A 50 -2.28 4.79 14.09
C MET A 50 -3.75 5.02 13.69
N GLY A 51 -3.99 5.87 12.68
CA GLY A 51 -5.31 6.07 12.13
C GLY A 51 -5.29 6.25 10.60
N PHE A 52 -6.37 5.85 9.95
CA PHE A 52 -6.59 6.09 8.54
C PHE A 52 -7.44 7.34 8.31
N GLN A 53 -7.12 8.08 7.26
CA GLN A 53 -7.90 9.21 6.78
C GLN A 53 -8.04 9.13 5.27
N LYS A 54 -9.24 9.32 4.73
CA LYS A 54 -9.45 9.40 3.27
C LYS A 54 -9.06 10.80 2.79
N SER A 55 -7.86 10.96 2.25
CA SER A 55 -7.33 12.26 1.80
C SER A 55 -6.06 12.02 0.97
N PRO A 56 -5.76 12.80 -0.08
CA PRO A 56 -4.87 12.29 -1.13
C PRO A 56 -3.44 12.01 -0.67
N LEU A 57 -3.09 10.72 -0.66
CA LEU A 57 -1.73 10.16 -0.79
C LEU A 57 -0.66 10.70 0.18
N PHE A 58 -0.90 10.59 1.49
CA PHE A 58 0.11 10.97 2.49
C PHE A 58 0.17 10.02 3.70
N ALA A 59 1.29 10.08 4.41
CA ALA A 59 1.44 9.63 5.79
C ALA A 59 2.18 10.72 6.58
N PHE A 60 1.75 11.00 7.81
CA PHE A 60 2.45 11.96 8.67
C PHE A 60 2.24 11.67 10.16
N ALA A 61 3.25 12.00 10.96
CA ALA A 61 3.15 12.14 12.40
C ALA A 61 2.28 13.35 12.80
N LYS A 62 1.14 13.12 13.45
CA LYS A 62 0.23 14.13 13.97
C LYS A 62 0.50 14.36 15.47
N GLY A 63 1.15 15.48 15.79
CA GLY A 63 1.59 15.73 17.17
C GLY A 63 2.58 14.65 17.63
N LYS A 64 2.66 14.37 18.93
CA LYS A 64 3.72 13.51 19.51
C LYS A 64 3.35 12.03 19.66
N THR A 65 2.12 11.66 19.34
CA THR A 65 1.58 10.34 19.74
C THR A 65 0.70 9.71 18.66
N GLN A 66 0.68 10.24 17.45
CA GLN A 66 -0.19 9.70 16.40
C GLN A 66 0.51 9.71 15.04
N ILE A 67 0.32 8.65 14.27
CA ILE A 67 0.58 8.62 12.82
C ILE A 67 -0.77 8.54 12.11
N VAL A 68 -0.96 9.39 11.11
CA VAL A 68 -2.11 9.34 10.20
C VAL A 68 -1.60 8.94 8.83
N ILE A 69 -2.24 7.96 8.22
CA ILE A 69 -1.94 7.52 6.86
C ILE A 69 -3.20 7.51 6.01
N ASP A 70 -3.06 7.82 4.73
CA ASP A 70 -4.14 7.63 3.77
C ASP A 70 -4.33 6.15 3.41
N GLU A 71 -5.59 5.74 3.31
CA GLU A 71 -5.95 4.35 3.08
C GLU A 71 -5.48 3.89 1.69
N ALA A 72 -5.83 4.66 0.64
CA ALA A 72 -5.43 4.36 -0.73
C ALA A 72 -3.90 4.46 -0.92
N PHE A 73 -3.24 5.39 -0.22
CA PHE A 73 -1.78 5.46 -0.17
C PHE A 73 -1.18 4.17 0.38
N SER A 74 -1.68 3.70 1.53
CA SER A 74 -1.16 2.50 2.16
C SER A 74 -1.37 1.27 1.28
N GLU A 75 -2.53 1.16 0.61
CA GLU A 75 -2.84 0.04 -0.28
C GLU A 75 -1.95 0.05 -1.53
N GLY A 76 -1.58 1.23 -2.03
CA GLY A 76 -0.75 1.38 -3.24
C GLY A 76 0.75 1.10 -3.03
N LEU A 77 1.23 1.00 -1.79
CA LEU A 77 2.65 0.79 -1.49
C LEU A 77 2.99 -0.71 -1.40
N SER A 78 4.22 -1.08 -1.78
CA SER A 78 4.77 -2.39 -1.39
C SER A 78 5.05 -2.42 0.12
N ASP A 79 5.15 -3.62 0.71
CA ASP A 79 5.46 -3.75 2.15
C ASP A 79 6.77 -3.04 2.50
N THR A 80 7.78 -3.14 1.64
CA THR A 80 9.07 -2.47 1.84
C THR A 80 8.92 -0.95 1.85
N ALA A 81 8.14 -0.39 0.92
CA ALA A 81 7.90 1.04 0.86
C ALA A 81 7.07 1.53 2.07
N LEU A 82 6.07 0.75 2.48
CA LEU A 82 5.24 1.07 3.65
C LEU A 82 6.07 1.04 4.95
N ARG A 83 6.93 0.04 5.12
CA ARG A 83 7.88 -0.01 6.25
C ARG A 83 8.78 1.23 6.28
N TYR A 84 9.31 1.64 5.12
CA TYR A 84 10.12 2.85 5.04
C TYR A 84 9.37 4.10 5.48
N VAL A 85 8.12 4.26 5.01
CA VAL A 85 7.24 5.37 5.42
C VAL A 85 6.99 5.36 6.93
N PHE A 86 6.68 4.20 7.52
CA PHE A 86 6.49 4.12 8.97
C PHE A 86 7.74 4.44 9.75
N VAL A 87 8.90 3.91 9.36
CA VAL A 87 10.16 4.24 10.03
C VAL A 87 10.43 5.73 9.95
N HIS A 88 10.26 6.34 8.78
CA HIS A 88 10.43 7.78 8.59
C HIS A 88 9.52 8.60 9.50
N GLU A 89 8.24 8.23 9.62
CA GLU A 89 7.29 8.96 10.48
C GLU A 89 7.45 8.64 11.99
N LEU A 90 7.91 7.44 12.35
CA LEU A 90 8.25 7.08 13.73
C LEU A 90 9.47 7.86 14.25
N VAL A 91 10.44 8.17 13.37
CA VAL A 91 11.59 9.02 13.72
C VAL A 91 11.12 10.41 14.15
N HIS A 92 10.15 11.01 13.44
CA HIS A 92 9.55 12.30 13.83
C HIS A 92 8.94 12.25 15.23
N LEU A 93 8.26 11.14 15.58
CA LEU A 93 7.71 10.93 16.91
C LEU A 93 8.79 10.73 17.97
N LYS A 94 9.84 9.97 17.66
CA LYS A 94 10.94 9.66 18.59
C LYS A 94 11.72 10.89 19.02
N TYR A 95 11.99 11.78 18.07
CA TYR A 95 12.82 12.98 18.31
C TYR A 95 11.99 14.24 18.58
N ASP A 96 10.69 14.08 18.79
CA ASP A 96 9.78 15.20 19.07
C ASP A 96 9.81 16.29 17.99
N ASP A 97 9.98 15.86 16.73
CA ASP A 97 9.92 16.69 15.52
C ASP A 97 8.68 16.31 14.68
N PRO A 98 7.46 16.39 15.24
CA PRO A 98 6.29 16.09 14.45
C PRO A 98 6.09 17.19 13.41
N ARG A 99 5.78 16.78 12.18
CA ARG A 99 5.34 17.72 11.14
C ARG A 99 4.13 18.48 11.66
N VAL A 100 4.32 19.75 11.99
CA VAL A 100 3.21 20.69 12.20
C VAL A 100 2.45 20.68 10.88
N GLY A 101 1.26 20.08 10.91
CA GLY A 101 0.48 19.79 9.71
C GLY A 101 0.38 21.02 8.81
N MET A 102 0.30 20.79 7.49
CA MET A 102 -0.05 21.79 6.50
C MET A 102 -1.18 22.68 7.03
N THR A 103 -0.85 23.88 7.49
CA THR A 103 -1.77 25.01 7.53
C THR A 103 -1.55 25.77 6.23
N CYS A 104 -2.33 25.42 5.21
CA CYS A 104 -2.81 26.23 4.08
C CYS A 104 -3.72 25.32 3.24
#